data_AF-A0A3A4VN59-F1
#
_entry.id   AF-A0A3A4VN59-F1
#
_cell.length_a   1.000
_cell.length_b   1.000
_cell.length_c   1.000
_cell.angle_alpha   90.00
_cell.angle_beta   90.00
_cell.angle_gamma   90.00
#
_symmetry.space_group_name_H-M   'P 1'
#
loop_
_entity.id
_entity.type
_entity.pdbx_description
1 polymer ?
#
loop_
_entity_poly.entity_id
_entity_poly.type
_entity_poly.pdbx_seq_one_letter_code
_entity_poly.pdbx_strand_id
1 'polypeptide(L)'
;MAKYYGGEPVAEGFYLNRNTLWLEAVGRGGGVLPGNRFTRYRRMPLLEVMTIGPLMGLAYVTFLPVAAWCAFACFAARRLARRVKLARQQQENLRQPWY
;
A
#
# COMPACT_ATOMS: atom_id res chain seq x y z
N MET A 1 -20.63 -17.19 -11.99
CA MET A 1 -20.04 -15.84 -11.81
C MET A 1 -20.43 -14.98 -13.00
N ALA A 2 -21.34 -14.01 -12.83
CA ALA A 2 -21.70 -13.09 -13.90
C ALA A 2 -20.55 -12.07 -14.11
N LYS A 3 -20.07 -11.93 -15.34
CA LYS A 3 -19.07 -10.94 -15.75
C LYS A 3 -19.84 -9.74 -16.31
N TYR A 4 -19.59 -8.55 -15.79
CA TYR A 4 -20.22 -7.31 -16.26
C TYR A 4 -19.20 -6.46 -17.00
N TYR A 5 -19.61 -5.81 -18.08
CA TYR A 5 -18.74 -4.97 -18.91
C TYR A 5 -19.14 -3.49 -18.80
N GLY A 6 -18.17 -2.59 -18.94
CA GLY A 6 -18.42 -1.14 -18.98
C GLY A 6 -19.39 -0.79 -20.11
N GLY A 7 -20.38 0.05 -19.80
CA GLY A 7 -21.47 0.41 -20.72
C GLY A 7 -22.73 -0.45 -20.61
N GLU A 8 -22.75 -1.51 -19.78
CA GLU A 8 -23.97 -2.29 -19.54
C GLU A 8 -24.86 -1.66 -18.45
N PRO A 9 -26.20 -1.69 -18.61
CA PRO A 9 -27.10 -1.34 -17.54
C PRO A 9 -27.06 -2.44 -16.47
N VAL A 10 -26.77 -2.05 -15.24
CA VAL A 10 -26.69 -2.98 -14.11
C VAL A 10 -27.59 -2.55 -12.97
N ALA A 11 -28.08 -3.57 -12.26
CA ALA A 11 -28.84 -3.41 -11.03
C ALA A 11 -27.98 -2.80 -9.91
N GLU A 12 -28.65 -2.22 -8.92
CA GLU A 12 -28.05 -1.63 -7.72
C GLU A 12 -26.98 -2.54 -7.08
N GLY A 13 -25.86 -1.94 -6.68
CA GLY A 13 -24.77 -2.65 -6.03
C GLY A 13 -23.39 -2.03 -6.23
N PHE A 14 -22.39 -2.69 -5.65
CA PHE A 14 -20.99 -2.29 -5.74
C PHE A 14 -20.28 -3.09 -6.82
N TYR A 15 -19.67 -2.40 -7.76
CA TYR A 15 -18.94 -3.01 -8.86
C TYR A 15 -17.47 -2.62 -8.74
N LEU A 16 -16.61 -3.62 -8.55
CA LEU A 16 -15.17 -3.40 -8.55
C LEU A 16 -14.64 -3.50 -9.98
N ASN A 17 -13.99 -2.44 -10.43
CA ASN A 17 -13.17 -2.48 -11.64
C ASN A 17 -11.89 -3.26 -11.35
N ARG A 18 -11.72 -4.42 -11.98
CA ARG A 18 -10.53 -5.26 -11.75
C ARG A 18 -9.24 -4.66 -12.29
N ASN A 19 -9.34 -3.80 -13.31
CA ASN A 19 -8.17 -3.26 -14.00
C ASN A 19 -7.58 -2.06 -13.26
N THR A 20 -8.43 -1.30 -12.58
CA THR A 20 -8.02 -0.09 -11.88
C THR A 20 -8.16 -0.23 -10.35
N LEU A 21 -8.76 -1.32 -9.86
CA LEU A 21 -9.12 -1.53 -8.44
C LEU A 21 -10.02 -0.43 -7.85
N TRP A 22 -10.76 0.29 -8.68
CA TRP A 22 -11.72 1.30 -8.22
C TRP A 22 -13.11 0.68 -7.99
N LEU A 23 -13.75 1.12 -6.91
CA LEU A 23 -15.12 0.75 -6.53
C LEU A 23 -16.09 1.78 -7.09
N GLU A 24 -17.02 1.32 -7.93
CA GLU A 24 -18.13 2.12 -8.42
C GLU A 24 -19.41 1.72 -7.68
N ALA A 25 -20.09 2.68 -7.06
CA ALA A 25 -21.35 2.46 -6.36
C ALA A 25 -22.52 2.86 -7.28
N VAL A 26 -23.32 1.89 -7.70
CA VAL A 26 -24.52 2.15 -8.50
C VAL A 26 -25.72 2.28 -7.56
N GLY A 27 -26.32 3.47 -7.54
CA GLY A 27 -27.44 3.82 -6.66
C GLY A 27 -28.77 3.12 -6.98
N ARG A 28 -29.76 3.33 -6.10
CA ARG A 28 -31.13 2.81 -6.22
C ARG A 28 -31.78 3.35 -7.50
N GLY A 29 -32.13 2.45 -8.43
CA GLY A 29 -32.64 2.78 -9.76
C GLY A 29 -31.89 2.09 -10.91
N GLY A 30 -30.73 1.51 -10.61
CA GLY A 30 -29.86 0.95 -11.64
C GLY A 30 -29.16 2.05 -12.42
N GLY A 31 -28.02 1.71 -13.03
CA GLY A 31 -27.19 2.68 -13.72
C GLY A 31 -26.31 2.02 -14.76
N VAL A 32 -25.71 2.83 -15.63
CA VAL A 32 -24.76 2.35 -16.62
C VAL A 32 -23.37 2.38 -16.01
N LEU A 33 -22.66 1.25 -16.07
CA LEU A 33 -21.27 1.21 -15.61
C LEU A 33 -20.40 2.16 -16.44
N PRO A 34 -19.68 3.10 -15.83
CA PRO A 34 -18.78 3.99 -16.56
C PRO A 34 -17.64 3.17 -17.16
N GLY A 35 -17.25 3.43 -18.42
CA GLY A 35 -16.11 2.76 -19.05
C GLY A 35 -16.40 2.18 -20.44
N ASN A 36 -15.47 1.39 -20.95
CA ASN A 36 -15.51 0.79 -22.28
C ASN A 36 -15.80 -0.73 -22.19
N ARG A 37 -16.11 -1.38 -23.30
CA ARG A 37 -16.40 -2.82 -23.42
C ARG A 37 -15.25 -3.73 -22.98
N PHE A 38 -14.03 -3.19 -22.84
CA PHE A 38 -12.86 -3.90 -22.32
C PHE A 38 -12.72 -3.81 -20.79
N THR A 39 -13.45 -2.89 -20.15
CA THR A 39 -13.40 -2.70 -18.71
C THR A 39 -14.22 -3.78 -18.02
N ARG A 40 -13.55 -4.66 -17.30
CA ARG A 40 -14.16 -5.83 -16.67
C ARG A 40 -14.53 -5.52 -15.22
N TYR A 41 -15.81 -5.55 -14.93
CA TYR A 41 -16.35 -5.31 -13.59
C TYR A 41 -16.72 -6.64 -12.92
N ARG A 42 -16.34 -6.77 -11.65
CA ARG A 42 -16.81 -7.86 -10.78
C ARG A 42 -17.80 -7.25 -9.79
N ARG A 43 -19.02 -7.79 -9.74
CA ARG A 43 -19.98 -7.45 -8.68
C ARG A 43 -19.38 -7.91 -7.35
N MET A 44 -19.05 -6.95 -6.50
CA MET A 44 -18.59 -7.25 -5.15
C MET A 44 -19.81 -7.23 -4.23
N PRO A 45 -20.10 -8.33 -3.52
CA PRO A 45 -21.07 -8.28 -2.45
C PRO A 45 -20.56 -7.29 -1.39
N LEU A 46 -21.48 -6.54 -0.79
CA LEU A 46 -21.17 -5.54 0.24
C LEU A 46 -20.25 -6.10 1.35
N LEU A 47 -20.41 -7.39 1.67
CA LEU A 47 -19.57 -8.10 2.62
C LEU A 47 -18.07 -8.13 2.23
N GLU A 48 -17.73 -8.35 0.95
CA GLU A 48 -16.33 -8.32 0.51
C GLU A 48 -15.72 -6.93 0.75
N VAL A 49 -16.42 -5.86 0.35
CA VAL A 49 -15.97 -4.47 0.56
C VAL A 49 -15.81 -4.15 2.06
N MET A 50 -16.78 -4.59 2.87
CA MET A 50 -16.78 -4.38 4.31
C MET A 50 -15.68 -5.16 5.03
N THR A 51 -15.21 -6.29 4.50
CA THR A 51 -14.08 -7.04 5.06
C THR A 51 -12.73 -6.50 4.61
N ILE A 52 -12.61 -6.01 3.37
CA ILE A 52 -11.34 -5.49 2.83
C ILE A 52 -10.86 -4.25 3.59
N GLY A 53 -11.76 -3.34 3.98
CA GLY A 53 -11.41 -2.15 4.75
C GLY A 53 -10.69 -2.49 6.07
N PRO A 54 -11.32 -3.27 6.98
CA PRO A 54 -10.69 -3.75 8.20
C PRO A 54 -9.43 -4.58 7.95
N LEU A 55 -9.40 -5.45 6.94
CA LEU A 55 -8.21 -6.25 6.61
C LEU A 55 -7.02 -5.37 6.24
N MET A 56 -7.23 -4.36 5.39
CA MET A 56 -6.20 -3.41 5.01
C MET A 56 -5.74 -2.56 6.20
N GLY A 57 -6.68 -2.13 7.05
CA GLY A 57 -6.35 -1.43 8.30
C GLY A 57 -5.53 -2.29 9.25
N LEU A 58 -5.88 -3.56 9.42
CA LEU A 58 -5.17 -4.51 10.29
C LEU A 58 -3.78 -4.81 9.73
N ALA A 59 -3.67 -5.06 8.42
CA ALA A 59 -2.37 -5.19 7.74
C ALA A 59 -1.50 -3.94 7.96
N TYR A 60 -2.07 -2.74 7.87
CA TYR A 60 -1.34 -1.50 8.10
C TYR A 60 -0.87 -1.36 9.56
N VAL A 61 -1.76 -1.58 10.53
CA VAL A 61 -1.46 -1.49 11.97
C VAL A 61 -0.44 -2.54 12.40
N THR A 62 -0.44 -3.73 11.79
CA THR A 62 0.52 -4.79 12.09
C THR A 62 1.86 -4.59 11.38
N PHE A 63 1.86 -4.04 10.17
CA PHE A 63 3.08 -3.79 9.40
C PHE A 63 3.86 -2.56 9.89
N LEU A 64 3.16 -1.52 10.35
CA LEU A 64 3.75 -0.31 10.90
C LEU A 64 4.81 -0.56 12.01
N PRO A 65 4.51 -1.32 13.08
CA PRO A 65 5.49 -1.55 14.14
C PRO A 65 6.71 -2.30 13.62
N VAL A 66 6.54 -3.28 12.73
CA VAL A 66 7.67 -3.99 12.11
C VAL A 66 8.55 -3.03 11.31
N ALA A 67 7.94 -2.20 10.47
CA ALA A 67 8.65 -1.18 9.70
C ALA A 67 9.35 -0.17 10.62
N ALA A 68 8.71 0.23 11.71
CA ALA A 68 9.29 1.13 12.71
C ALA A 68 10.51 0.51 13.40
N TRP A 69 10.45 -0.76 13.80
CA TRP A 69 11.59 -1.48 14.37
C TRP A 69 12.76 -1.59 13.38
N CYS A 70 12.49 -1.93 12.13
CA CYS A 70 13.51 -1.96 11.08
C CYS A 70 14.15 -0.58 10.86
N ALA A 71 13.34 0.46 10.77
CA ALA A 71 13.82 1.84 10.60
C ALA A 71 14.67 2.28 11.81
N PHE A 72 14.23 1.96 13.02
CA PHE A 72 14.94 2.26 14.26
C PHE A 72 16.29 1.55 14.33
N ALA A 73 16.34 0.25 14.02
CA ALA A 73 17.58 -0.53 13.98
C ALA A 73 18.55 0.03 12.93
N CYS A 74 18.07 0.35 11.73
CA CYS A 74 18.87 0.96 10.67
C CYS A 74 19.42 2.33 11.09
N PHE A 75 18.60 3.16 11.75
CA PHE A 75 19.01 4.45 12.28
C PHE A 75 20.11 4.31 13.34
N ALA A 76 19.93 3.39 14.30
CA ALA A 76 20.91 3.11 15.35
C ALA A 76 22.24 2.61 14.76
N ALA A 77 22.19 1.65 13.84
CA ALA A 77 23.37 1.12 13.15
C ALA A 77 24.13 2.22 12.38
N ARG A 78 23.42 3.07 11.63
CA ARG A 78 24.02 4.22 10.92
C ARG A 78 24.60 5.26 11.88
N ARG A 79 24.00 5.46 13.06
CA ARG A 79 24.53 6.38 14.08
C ARG A 79 25.84 5.85 14.67
N LEU A 80 25.88 4.57 15.00
CA LEU A 80 27.08 3.89 15.52
C LEU A 80 28.20 3.85 14.48
N ALA A 81 27.90 3.47 13.25
CA ALA A 81 28.87 3.41 12.16
C ALA A 81 29.54 4.78 11.90
N ARG A 82 28.78 5.88 12.00
CA ARG A 82 29.33 7.24 11.89
C ARG A 82 30.30 7.56 13.04
N ARG A 83 29.95 7.20 14.28
CA ARG A 83 30.83 7.41 15.45
C ARG A 83 32.12 6.60 15.33
N VAL A 84 32.03 5.35 14.89
CA VAL A 84 33.20 4.48 14.68
C VAL A 84 34.10 5.00 13.57
N LYS A 85 33.54 5.45 12.43
CA LYS A 85 34.33 6.06 11.35
C LYS A 85 35.10 7.29 11.81
N LEU A 86 34.46 8.16 12.60
CA LEU A 86 35.09 9.37 13.14
C LEU A 86 36.20 9.04 14.14
N ALA A 87 35.96 8.08 15.04
CA ALA A 87 36.99 7.62 15.99
C ALA A 87 38.18 6.98 15.27
N ARG A 88 37.93 6.24 14.19
CA ARG A 88 38.97 5.61 13.36
C ARG A 88 39.81 6.66 12.61
N GLN A 89 39.17 7.68 12.03
CA GLN A 89 39.86 8.79 11.39
C GLN A 89 40.71 9.59 12.39
N GLN A 90 40.21 9.81 13.60
CA GLN A 90 40.96 10.50 14.64
C GLN A 90 42.21 9.70 15.06
N GLN A 91 42.09 8.38 15.16
CA GLN A 91 43.21 7.50 15.48
C GLN A 91 44.24 7.43 14.33
N GLU A 92 43.78 7.52 13.08
CA GLU A 92 44.63 7.53 11.89
C GLU A 92 45.37 8.87 11.74
N ASN A 93 44.70 9.98 12.06
CA ASN A 93 45.31 11.31 12.10
C ASN A 93 46.35 11.44 13.23
N LEU A 94 46.09 10.86 14.41
CA LEU A 94 47.06 10.81 15.51
C LEU A 94 48.24 9.86 15.25
N ARG A 95 48.10 8.92 14.31
CA ARG A 95 49.16 8.00 13.88
C ARG A 95 50.07 8.57 12.79
N GLN A 96 49.72 9.70 12.19
CA GLN A 96 50.55 10.44 11.24
C GLN A 96 51.06 11.71 11.93
N PRO A 97 52.07 11.60 12.82
CA PRO A 97 52.43 12.72 13.68
C PRO A 97 53.10 13.89 12.94
N TRP A 98 53.58 13.74 11.70
CA TRP A 98 54.34 14.80 11.02
C TRP A 98 54.25 14.77 9.48
N TYR A 99 53.49 15.72 8.93
CA TYR A 99 53.93 16.58 7.81
C TYR A 99 53.70 18.03 8.25
#